data_AF-A0A960NZ98-F1
#
_entry.id   AF-A0A960NZ98-F1
#
_cell.length_a   1.000
_cell.length_b   1.000
_cell.length_c   1.000
_cell.angle_alpha   90.00
_cell.angle_beta   90.00
_cell.angle_gamma   90.00
#
_symmetry.space_group_name_H-M   'P 1'
#
loop_
_entity.id
_entity.type
_entity.pdbx_description
1 polymer ?
#
loop_
_entity_poly.entity_id
_entity_poly.type
_entity_poly.pdbx_seq_one_letter_code
_entity_poly.pdbx_strand_id
1 'polypeptide(L)'
;MRTNRGQVLSGGFRRFAATTMAPTLATLAFFAAPAEAWSQDGPSQITGEAILAHPAGRVVVEAAKLLEAGRLAEVKRKSVREVRDEWAAMTPAEQTEEAERSRERAPAAAAFEADIARSGVLTIYGETASLATSTPAGEVSAMAFVSFEGEQWKVTGGPMTFAPPPSETAPPIAGAAILDHPIGALAVEYARRLEAGGIDSALELLSGRARAKRAAEPAAERKGSDDFRRRQLPPPATFAEQIRSGGELRFVGDSAFLNVVSHATTENPDGSTSFTSNTTGLAFELEEGVWKVGG
;
A
#
# COMPACT_ATOMS: atom_id res chain seq x y z
N MET A 1 25.08 6.98 49.71
CA MET A 1 24.57 8.34 49.96
C MET A 1 23.28 8.56 49.18
N ARG A 2 22.14 8.51 49.87
CA ARG A 2 20.81 8.97 49.43
C ARG A 2 20.11 9.50 50.69
N THR A 3 19.45 10.63 50.57
CA THR A 3 18.64 11.32 51.59
C THR A 3 17.44 11.90 50.83
N ASN A 4 16.22 12.05 51.34
CA ASN A 4 15.60 11.75 52.63
C ASN A 4 14.08 11.98 52.51
N ARG A 5 13.32 11.39 53.44
CA ARG A 5 12.12 11.90 54.19
C ARG A 5 10.88 12.41 53.42
N GLY A 6 9.66 12.20 53.90
CA GLY A 6 9.19 11.60 55.17
C GLY A 6 7.84 12.21 55.60
N GLN A 7 6.96 11.34 56.12
CA GLN A 7 6.04 11.44 57.28
C GLN A 7 5.26 12.75 57.60
N VAL A 8 4.14 12.79 58.33
CA VAL A 8 2.96 11.93 58.66
C VAL A 8 2.19 12.74 59.75
N LEU A 9 0.87 12.83 59.59
CA LEU A 9 -0.26 12.88 60.55
C LEU A 9 -0.11 13.47 61.97
N SER A 10 -1.06 14.34 62.32
CA SER A 10 -1.96 14.30 63.52
C SER A 10 -2.80 15.59 63.51
N GLY A 11 -4.02 15.74 64.05
CA GLY A 11 -4.87 14.94 64.93
C GLY A 11 -6.24 15.65 65.03
N GLY A 12 -7.24 14.97 65.61
CA GLY A 12 -8.65 15.32 65.51
C GLY A 12 -9.26 16.21 66.62
N PHE A 13 -10.38 16.83 66.22
CA PHE A 13 -11.67 17.07 66.89
C PHE A 13 -11.77 17.49 68.37
N ARG A 14 -12.40 18.66 68.59
CA ARG A 14 -13.42 18.90 69.63
C ARG A 14 -14.58 19.75 69.07
N ARG A 15 -15.81 19.39 69.46
CA ARG A 15 -17.09 20.07 69.18
C ARG A 15 -17.30 21.25 70.13
N PHE A 16 -18.02 22.31 69.70
CA PHE A 16 -19.27 22.79 70.33
C PHE A 16 -19.86 24.04 69.64
N ALA A 17 -21.19 24.03 69.57
CA ALA A 17 -22.17 25.12 69.56
C ALA A 17 -22.39 26.03 68.33
N ALA A 18 -23.67 26.05 67.94
CA ALA A 18 -24.34 26.79 66.89
C ALA A 18 -24.40 28.31 67.09
N THR A 19 -24.66 29.06 66.01
CA THR A 19 -25.77 30.04 65.89
C THR A 19 -25.96 30.42 64.42
N THR A 20 -27.23 30.46 64.01
CA THR A 20 -27.79 30.80 62.69
C THR A 20 -27.62 32.26 62.27
N MET A 21 -27.31 32.52 60.99
CA MET A 21 -27.80 33.68 60.23
C MET A 21 -27.80 33.36 58.72
N ALA A 22 -28.94 33.58 58.06
CA ALA A 22 -29.04 33.66 56.60
C ALA A 22 -28.34 34.92 56.09
N PRO A 23 -27.73 34.88 54.89
CA PRO A 23 -28.27 35.73 53.83
C PRO A 23 -28.21 35.11 52.41
N THR A 24 -29.23 35.47 51.65
CA THR A 24 -29.30 35.72 50.20
C THR A 24 -27.98 35.61 49.42
N LEU A 25 -27.92 34.67 48.46
CA LEU A 25 -26.85 34.64 47.46
C LEU A 25 -27.43 34.35 46.07
N ALA A 26 -27.13 35.31 45.19
CA ALA A 26 -27.54 35.40 43.81
C ALA A 26 -27.22 34.13 43.00
N THR A 27 -28.22 33.64 42.27
CA THR A 27 -28.02 32.65 41.22
C THR A 27 -27.33 33.33 40.04
N LEU A 28 -26.00 33.21 39.98
CA LEU A 28 -25.22 33.51 38.78
C LEU A 28 -25.61 32.51 37.69
N ALA A 29 -26.26 32.99 36.64
CA ALA A 29 -26.47 32.25 35.41
C ALA A 29 -25.11 31.98 34.75
N PHE A 30 -24.63 30.74 34.88
CA PHE A 30 -23.63 30.21 33.96
C PHE A 30 -24.33 30.02 32.62
N PHE A 31 -24.04 30.90 31.66
CA PHE A 31 -24.16 30.56 30.25
C PHE A 31 -23.22 29.39 29.99
N ALA A 32 -23.75 28.17 30.07
CA ALA A 32 -23.15 27.02 29.45
C ALA A 32 -23.20 27.28 27.93
N ALA A 33 -22.09 27.75 27.37
CA ALA A 33 -21.86 27.64 25.94
C ALA A 33 -22.04 26.16 25.56
N PRO A 34 -22.78 25.83 24.49
CA PRO A 34 -22.78 24.47 24.00
C PRO A 34 -21.34 24.18 23.58
N ALA A 35 -20.69 23.25 24.28
CA ALA A 35 -19.56 22.55 23.72
C ALA A 35 -20.08 21.93 22.43
N GLU A 36 -19.63 22.44 21.28
CA GLU A 36 -19.85 21.79 20.00
C GLU A 36 -19.39 20.35 20.17
N ALA A 37 -20.37 19.44 20.21
CA ALA A 37 -20.11 18.03 20.16
C ALA A 37 -19.40 17.77 18.84
N TRP A 38 -18.10 17.51 18.90
CA TRP A 38 -17.39 16.92 17.79
C TRP A 38 -18.13 15.61 17.50
N SER A 39 -18.86 15.59 16.39
CA SER A 39 -19.65 14.43 15.98
C SER A 39 -18.76 13.19 16.04
N GLN A 40 -19.20 12.22 16.84
CA GLN A 40 -18.68 10.86 16.94
C GLN A 40 -19.24 9.98 15.81
N ASP A 41 -19.66 10.57 14.69
CA ASP A 41 -20.11 9.79 13.56
C ASP A 41 -18.87 9.21 12.87
N GLY A 42 -18.71 7.90 12.93
CA GLY A 42 -17.69 7.18 12.18
C GLY A 42 -17.78 7.46 10.67
N PRO A 43 -16.86 6.89 9.87
CA PRO A 43 -16.86 7.14 8.44
C PRO A 43 -18.24 6.84 7.83
N SER A 44 -18.79 7.83 7.11
CA SER A 44 -20.06 7.64 6.42
C SER A 44 -19.82 7.03 5.04
N GLN A 45 -20.72 6.17 4.59
CA GLN A 45 -20.62 5.50 3.30
C GLN A 45 -21.81 5.85 2.42
N ILE A 46 -21.53 6.16 1.16
CA ILE A 46 -22.52 6.33 0.09
C ILE A 46 -22.19 5.30 -0.97
N THR A 47 -23.18 4.55 -1.45
CA THR A 47 -22.98 3.45 -2.40
C THR A 47 -23.76 3.65 -3.68
N GLY A 48 -23.24 3.06 -4.76
CA GLY A 48 -23.92 2.99 -6.05
C GLY A 48 -24.29 4.35 -6.64
N GLU A 49 -25.47 4.41 -7.26
CA GLU A 49 -25.96 5.59 -7.99
C GLU A 49 -26.05 6.87 -7.12
N ALA A 50 -26.26 6.74 -5.81
CA ALA A 50 -26.32 7.88 -4.90
C ALA A 50 -25.00 8.69 -4.87
N ILE A 51 -23.87 8.06 -5.19
CA ILE A 51 -22.57 8.71 -5.29
C ILE A 51 -22.57 9.76 -6.41
N LEU A 52 -23.25 9.49 -7.53
CA LEU A 52 -23.31 10.39 -8.69
C LEU A 52 -24.09 11.69 -8.40
N ALA A 53 -24.96 11.65 -7.40
CA ALA A 53 -25.66 12.84 -6.90
C ALA A 53 -24.81 13.63 -5.87
N HIS A 54 -23.84 12.98 -5.20
CA HIS A 54 -23.02 13.60 -4.17
C HIS A 54 -21.96 14.54 -4.77
N PRO A 55 -21.71 15.73 -4.18
CA PRO A 55 -20.70 16.67 -4.70
C PRO A 55 -19.31 16.06 -4.90
N ALA A 56 -18.85 15.23 -3.96
CA ALA A 56 -17.60 14.49 -4.09
C ALA A 56 -17.56 13.57 -5.32
N GLY A 57 -18.64 12.81 -5.56
CA GLY A 57 -18.73 11.89 -6.69
C GLY A 57 -18.75 12.63 -8.03
N ARG A 58 -19.43 13.78 -8.10
CA ARG A 58 -19.46 14.63 -9.30
C ARG A 58 -18.08 15.15 -9.69
N VAL A 59 -17.30 15.60 -8.70
CA VAL A 59 -15.92 16.08 -8.92
C VAL A 59 -15.02 14.96 -9.42
N VAL A 60 -15.19 13.74 -8.89
CA VAL A 60 -14.45 12.55 -9.36
C VAL A 60 -14.81 12.20 -10.81
N VAL A 61 -16.09 12.22 -11.19
CA VAL A 61 -16.53 11.98 -12.58
C VAL A 61 -16.04 13.07 -13.53
N GLU A 62 -16.05 14.34 -13.11
CA GLU A 62 -15.49 15.44 -13.90
C GLU A 62 -13.98 15.25 -14.13
N ALA A 63 -13.24 14.85 -13.10
CA ALA A 63 -11.83 14.55 -13.24
C ALA A 63 -11.58 13.38 -14.21
N ALA A 64 -12.38 12.32 -14.19
CA ALA A 64 -12.29 11.23 -15.17
C ALA A 64 -12.44 11.75 -16.61
N LYS A 65 -13.44 12.62 -16.86
CA LYS A 65 -13.68 13.24 -18.18
C LYS A 65 -12.49 14.08 -18.64
N LEU A 66 -11.86 14.82 -17.74
CA LEU A 66 -10.67 15.60 -18.04
C LEU A 66 -9.44 14.72 -18.33
N LEU A 67 -9.24 13.65 -17.55
CA LEU A 67 -8.14 12.71 -17.75
C LEU A 67 -8.27 11.94 -19.07
N GLU A 68 -9.46 11.44 -19.40
CA GLU A 68 -9.78 10.80 -20.69
C GLU A 68 -9.47 11.74 -21.86
N ALA A 69 -9.77 13.04 -21.72
CA ALA A 69 -9.44 14.07 -22.69
C ALA A 69 -7.95 14.49 -22.68
N GLY A 70 -7.09 13.85 -21.89
CA GLY A 70 -5.67 14.18 -21.76
C GLY A 70 -5.36 15.50 -21.06
N ARG A 71 -6.33 16.07 -20.31
CA ARG A 71 -6.24 17.39 -19.66
C ARG A 71 -5.82 17.29 -18.19
N LEU A 72 -4.73 16.56 -17.89
CA LEU A 72 -4.22 16.40 -16.52
C LEU A 72 -3.95 17.75 -15.84
N ALA A 73 -3.33 18.70 -16.54
CA ALA A 73 -3.03 20.02 -15.99
C ALA A 73 -4.29 20.76 -15.49
N GLU A 74 -5.45 20.51 -16.10
CA GLU A 74 -6.71 21.09 -15.63
C GLU A 74 -7.26 20.40 -14.39
N VAL A 75 -7.11 19.09 -14.29
CA VAL A 75 -7.41 18.35 -13.06
C VAL A 75 -6.56 18.91 -11.92
N LYS A 76 -5.24 19.00 -12.12
CA LYS A 76 -4.32 19.54 -11.11
C LYS A 76 -4.69 20.96 -10.70
N ARG A 77 -5.04 21.84 -11.65
CA ARG A 77 -5.51 23.21 -11.34
C ARG A 77 -6.80 23.25 -10.51
N LYS A 78 -7.69 22.25 -10.66
CA LYS A 78 -8.94 22.12 -9.88
C LYS A 78 -8.76 21.32 -8.58
N SER A 79 -7.64 20.63 -8.40
CA SER A 79 -7.29 19.91 -7.18
C SER A 79 -7.08 20.83 -5.98
N VAL A 80 -6.91 20.26 -4.78
CA VAL A 80 -6.53 20.99 -3.56
C VAL A 80 -5.21 21.76 -3.73
N ARG A 81 -4.97 22.74 -2.85
CA ARG A 81 -3.78 23.60 -2.90
C ARG A 81 -2.48 22.81 -2.93
N GLU A 82 -2.35 21.80 -2.07
CA GLU A 82 -1.16 20.96 -2.01
C GLU A 82 -0.81 20.34 -3.38
N VAL A 83 -1.79 19.73 -4.05
CA VAL A 83 -1.62 19.12 -5.38
C VAL A 83 -1.32 20.16 -6.47
N ARG A 84 -1.91 21.36 -6.36
CA ARG A 84 -1.60 22.48 -7.26
C ARG A 84 -0.16 22.94 -7.11
N ASP A 85 0.29 23.07 -5.88
CA ASP A 85 1.63 23.54 -5.53
C ASP A 85 2.69 22.49 -5.93
N GLU A 86 2.42 21.20 -5.68
CA GLU A 86 3.26 20.09 -6.11
C GLU A 86 3.40 20.06 -7.64
N TRP A 87 2.28 20.15 -8.37
CA TRP A 87 2.31 20.21 -9.84
C TRP A 87 3.09 21.42 -10.36
N ALA A 88 2.93 22.59 -9.73
CA ALA A 88 3.66 23.80 -10.11
C ALA A 88 5.16 23.73 -9.82
N ALA A 89 5.58 22.92 -8.85
CA ALA A 89 6.98 22.68 -8.52
C ALA A 89 7.67 21.68 -9.47
N MET A 90 6.90 20.85 -10.19
CA MET A 90 7.44 19.93 -11.20
C MET A 90 8.00 20.67 -12.41
N THR A 91 9.09 20.13 -12.97
CA THR A 91 9.62 20.56 -14.26
C THR A 91 8.67 20.19 -15.40
N PRO A 92 8.77 20.85 -16.57
CA PRO A 92 7.94 20.50 -17.74
C PRO A 92 8.10 19.03 -18.19
N ALA A 93 9.27 18.44 -18.00
CA ALA A 93 9.53 17.03 -18.32
C ALA A 93 8.76 16.09 -17.37
N GLU A 94 8.84 16.33 -16.06
CA GLU A 94 8.10 15.57 -15.04
C GLU A 94 6.59 15.71 -15.23
N GLN A 95 6.10 16.91 -15.55
CA GLN A 95 4.68 17.13 -15.85
C GLN A 95 4.23 16.32 -17.08
N THR A 96 5.08 16.22 -18.11
CA THR A 96 4.77 15.43 -19.31
C THR A 96 4.71 13.94 -18.98
N GLU A 97 5.69 13.43 -18.25
CA GLU A 97 5.73 12.02 -17.83
C GLU A 97 4.53 11.68 -16.93
N GLU A 98 4.18 12.53 -15.96
CA GLU A 98 3.02 12.32 -15.10
C GLU A 98 1.70 12.37 -15.90
N ALA A 99 1.62 13.21 -16.94
CA ALA A 99 0.48 13.25 -17.85
C ALA A 99 0.33 11.96 -18.67
N GLU A 100 1.45 11.39 -19.13
CA GLU A 100 1.46 10.09 -19.81
C GLU A 100 1.05 8.96 -18.86
N ARG A 101 1.68 8.86 -17.69
CA ARG A 101 1.33 7.87 -16.64
C ARG A 101 -0.11 8.01 -16.16
N SER A 102 -0.65 9.22 -16.12
CA SER A 102 -2.06 9.46 -15.78
C SER A 102 -2.99 9.02 -16.90
N ARG A 103 -2.64 9.26 -18.17
CA ARG A 103 -3.44 8.85 -19.33
C ARG A 103 -3.54 7.32 -19.43
N GLU A 104 -2.45 6.60 -19.20
CA GLU A 104 -2.42 5.13 -19.23
C GLU A 104 -3.35 4.49 -18.19
N ARG A 105 -3.54 5.16 -17.05
CA ARG A 105 -4.33 4.64 -15.93
C ARG A 105 -5.70 5.28 -15.83
N ALA A 106 -6.01 6.31 -16.62
CA ALA A 106 -7.28 7.00 -16.56
C ALA A 106 -8.41 6.03 -16.95
N PRO A 107 -9.50 5.94 -16.16
CA PRO A 107 -10.67 5.20 -16.60
C PRO A 107 -11.38 5.95 -17.73
N ALA A 108 -11.99 5.23 -18.67
CA ALA A 108 -12.95 5.82 -19.59
C ALA A 108 -14.15 6.35 -18.79
N ALA A 109 -14.52 7.63 -18.96
CA ALA A 109 -15.42 8.29 -18.01
C ALA A 109 -16.82 7.68 -17.98
N ALA A 110 -17.36 7.27 -19.14
CA ALA A 110 -18.66 6.62 -19.21
C ALA A 110 -18.67 5.25 -18.54
N ALA A 111 -17.61 4.45 -18.72
CA ALA A 111 -17.46 3.16 -18.06
C ALA A 111 -17.30 3.35 -16.54
N PHE A 112 -16.53 4.34 -16.12
CA PHE A 112 -16.34 4.65 -14.71
C PHE A 112 -17.62 5.10 -14.02
N GLU A 113 -18.42 5.95 -14.67
CA GLU A 113 -19.72 6.38 -14.15
C GLU A 113 -20.67 5.18 -13.97
N ALA A 114 -20.68 4.26 -14.93
CA ALA A 114 -21.43 3.01 -14.84
C ALA A 114 -20.89 2.08 -13.73
N ASP A 115 -19.58 2.01 -13.54
CA ASP A 115 -18.93 1.22 -12.49
C ASP A 115 -19.21 1.78 -11.09
N ILE A 116 -19.26 3.11 -10.95
CA ILE A 116 -19.71 3.79 -9.73
C ILE A 116 -21.15 3.43 -9.42
N ALA A 117 -22.06 3.53 -10.39
CA ALA A 117 -23.46 3.21 -10.19
C ALA A 117 -23.66 1.73 -9.76
N ARG A 118 -22.86 0.82 -10.33
CA ARG A 118 -22.98 -0.62 -10.10
C ARG A 118 -22.30 -1.11 -8.81
N SER A 119 -21.11 -0.58 -8.50
CA SER A 119 -20.20 -1.15 -7.48
C SER A 119 -19.49 -0.09 -6.64
N GLY A 120 -19.81 1.19 -6.84
CA GLY A 120 -19.13 2.29 -6.20
C GLY A 120 -19.38 2.32 -4.69
N VAL A 121 -18.31 2.61 -3.94
CA VAL A 121 -18.36 2.93 -2.52
C VAL A 121 -17.56 4.21 -2.31
N LEU A 122 -18.25 5.27 -1.88
CA LEU A 122 -17.65 6.52 -1.41
C LEU A 122 -17.63 6.49 0.11
N THR A 123 -16.45 6.46 0.71
CA THR A 123 -16.27 6.53 2.16
C THR A 123 -15.76 7.91 2.55
N ILE A 124 -16.49 8.61 3.41
CA ILE A 124 -16.20 9.97 3.84
C ILE A 124 -15.65 9.93 5.27
N TYR A 125 -14.43 10.46 5.42
CA TYR A 125 -13.69 10.63 6.67
C TYR A 125 -13.58 12.12 6.98
N GLY A 126 -14.67 12.70 7.50
CA GLY A 126 -14.76 14.15 7.74
C GLY A 126 -14.55 14.95 6.47
N GLU A 127 -13.44 15.69 6.38
CA GLU A 127 -13.09 16.54 5.24
C GLU A 127 -12.36 15.80 4.11
N THR A 128 -12.20 14.47 4.20
CA THR A 128 -11.59 13.66 3.15
C THR A 128 -12.51 12.54 2.74
N ALA A 129 -12.41 12.06 1.49
CA ALA A 129 -13.16 10.89 1.06
C ALA A 129 -12.41 10.07 0.02
N SER A 130 -12.65 8.77 0.02
CA SER A 130 -12.17 7.84 -1.00
C SER A 130 -13.35 7.23 -1.76
N LEU A 131 -13.24 7.19 -3.08
CA LEU A 131 -14.16 6.48 -3.95
C LEU A 131 -13.44 5.27 -4.52
N ALA A 132 -14.05 4.10 -4.40
CA ALA A 132 -13.59 2.87 -5.06
C ALA A 132 -14.72 2.22 -5.84
N THR A 133 -14.38 1.58 -6.96
CA THR A 133 -15.25 0.66 -7.71
C THR A 133 -14.62 -0.72 -7.70
N SER A 134 -15.42 -1.78 -7.88
CA SER A 134 -14.92 -3.14 -7.82
C SER A 134 -15.36 -3.99 -9.02
N THR A 135 -14.52 -4.96 -9.38
CA THR A 135 -14.88 -6.04 -10.30
C THR A 135 -15.97 -6.92 -9.68
N PRO A 136 -16.67 -7.76 -10.47
CA PRO A 136 -17.61 -8.74 -9.92
C PRO A 136 -16.98 -9.73 -8.92
N ALA A 137 -15.66 -9.92 -8.96
CA ALA A 137 -14.91 -10.74 -8.01
C ALA A 137 -14.61 -10.02 -6.67
N GLY A 138 -15.00 -8.74 -6.53
CA GLY A 138 -14.78 -7.93 -5.33
C GLY A 138 -13.41 -7.25 -5.26
N GLU A 139 -12.64 -7.27 -6.35
CA GLU A 139 -11.34 -6.61 -6.43
C GLU A 139 -11.51 -5.15 -6.84
N VAL A 140 -10.72 -4.23 -6.28
CA VAL A 140 -10.79 -2.81 -6.65
C VAL A 140 -10.37 -2.64 -8.11
N SER A 141 -11.28 -2.11 -8.94
CA SER A 141 -11.04 -1.85 -10.37
C SER A 141 -10.62 -0.42 -10.65
N ALA A 142 -11.07 0.55 -9.84
CA ALA A 142 -10.65 1.94 -9.94
C ALA A 142 -10.85 2.69 -8.61
N MET A 143 -10.06 3.74 -8.39
CA MET A 143 -10.07 4.53 -7.16
C MET A 143 -9.80 6.01 -7.41
N ALA A 144 -10.39 6.86 -6.58
CA ALA A 144 -10.13 8.30 -6.51
C ALA A 144 -10.15 8.79 -5.06
N PHE A 145 -9.45 9.90 -4.82
CA PHE A 145 -9.40 10.58 -3.53
C PHE A 145 -9.81 12.03 -3.71
N VAL A 146 -10.58 12.52 -2.76
CA VAL A 146 -11.00 13.92 -2.70
C VAL A 146 -10.87 14.46 -1.28
N SER A 147 -10.69 15.77 -1.18
CA SER A 147 -10.75 16.49 0.09
C SER A 147 -11.62 17.74 -0.06
N PHE A 148 -12.21 18.16 1.05
CA PHE A 148 -13.00 19.36 1.15
C PHE A 148 -12.07 20.55 1.41
N GLU A 149 -12.03 21.52 0.49
CA GLU A 149 -11.19 22.72 0.61
C GLU A 149 -11.99 23.93 0.11
N GLY A 150 -12.20 24.92 0.98
CA GLY A 150 -12.92 26.15 0.61
C GLY A 150 -14.36 25.87 0.19
N GLU A 151 -15.09 25.12 1.04
CA GLU A 151 -16.51 24.77 0.85
C GLU A 151 -16.81 23.88 -0.37
N GLN A 152 -15.78 23.33 -1.00
CA GLN A 152 -15.91 22.49 -2.19
C GLN A 152 -15.07 21.22 -2.07
N TRP A 153 -15.61 20.11 -2.54
CA TRP A 153 -14.83 18.90 -2.75
C TRP A 153 -13.89 19.09 -3.94
N LYS A 154 -12.65 18.63 -3.81
CA LYS A 154 -11.62 18.72 -4.84
C LYS A 154 -10.84 17.41 -4.89
N VAL A 155 -10.41 17.02 -6.10
CA VAL A 155 -9.58 15.81 -6.28
C VAL A 155 -8.21 16.02 -5.65
N THR A 156 -7.79 15.05 -4.86
CA THR A 156 -6.41 14.95 -4.35
C THR A 156 -5.61 13.86 -5.07
N GLY A 157 -6.28 12.83 -5.60
CA GLY A 157 -5.65 11.79 -6.40
C GLY A 157 -6.65 10.98 -7.22
N GLY A 158 -6.18 10.37 -8.32
CA GLY A 158 -7.03 9.66 -9.27
C GLY A 158 -7.97 10.60 -10.07
N PRO A 159 -9.06 10.08 -10.66
CA PRO A 159 -9.42 8.67 -10.74
C PRO A 159 -8.43 7.86 -11.57
N MET A 160 -8.10 6.66 -11.10
CA MET A 160 -7.20 5.73 -11.79
C MET A 160 -7.76 4.31 -11.73
N THR A 161 -7.53 3.56 -12.81
CA THR A 161 -7.83 2.14 -12.91
C THR A 161 -6.69 1.30 -12.35
N PHE A 162 -7.05 0.14 -11.84
CA PHE A 162 -6.14 -0.93 -11.50
C PHE A 162 -6.43 -2.06 -12.48
N ALA A 163 -5.38 -2.57 -13.12
CA ALA A 163 -5.52 -3.84 -13.80
C ALA A 163 -5.93 -4.88 -12.76
N PRO A 164 -6.92 -5.75 -13.05
CA PRO A 164 -7.17 -6.89 -12.20
C PRO A 164 -5.85 -7.66 -12.06
N PRO A 165 -5.57 -8.25 -10.88
CA PRO A 165 -4.44 -9.15 -10.76
C PRO A 165 -4.56 -10.19 -11.88
N PRO A 166 -3.46 -10.45 -12.59
CA PRO A 166 -3.55 -11.30 -13.75
C PRO A 166 -3.99 -12.70 -13.28
N SER A 167 -4.98 -13.27 -13.96
CA SER A 167 -5.64 -14.48 -13.49
C SER A 167 -4.67 -15.65 -13.44
N GLU A 168 -4.76 -16.44 -12.37
CA GLU A 168 -3.99 -17.67 -12.27
C GLU A 168 -4.40 -18.63 -13.40
N THR A 169 -3.39 -19.12 -14.12
CA THR A 169 -3.59 -20.00 -15.30
C THR A 169 -3.46 -21.48 -14.96
N ALA A 170 -2.94 -21.79 -13.78
CA ALA A 170 -2.88 -23.13 -13.22
C ALA A 170 -2.95 -23.06 -11.68
N PRO A 171 -3.41 -24.13 -11.00
CA PRO A 171 -3.39 -24.19 -9.54
C PRO A 171 -1.98 -23.97 -8.97
N PRO A 172 -1.85 -23.29 -7.82
CA PRO A 172 -0.56 -23.08 -7.20
C PRO A 172 0.06 -24.41 -6.73
N ILE A 173 1.39 -24.49 -6.79
CA ILE A 173 2.16 -25.60 -6.23
C ILE A 173 2.82 -25.11 -4.94
N ALA A 174 2.67 -25.86 -3.86
CA ALA A 174 3.18 -25.48 -2.54
C ALA A 174 4.23 -26.46 -2.01
N GLY A 175 5.15 -25.94 -1.19
CA GLY A 175 6.10 -26.72 -0.42
C GLY A 175 7.00 -27.63 -1.27
N ALA A 176 7.24 -28.85 -0.79
CA ALA A 176 8.18 -29.77 -1.41
C ALA A 176 7.86 -30.12 -2.88
N ALA A 177 6.58 -30.11 -3.27
CA ALA A 177 6.16 -30.41 -4.65
C ALA A 177 6.72 -29.39 -5.67
N ILE A 178 7.11 -28.19 -5.22
CA ILE A 178 7.76 -27.20 -6.08
C ILE A 178 9.10 -27.73 -6.60
N LEU A 179 9.84 -28.51 -5.79
CA LEU A 179 11.14 -29.04 -6.16
C LEU A 179 11.07 -30.17 -7.20
N ASP A 180 9.91 -30.79 -7.35
CA ASP A 180 9.64 -31.77 -8.41
C ASP A 180 9.25 -31.09 -9.74
N HIS A 181 8.89 -29.80 -9.69
CA HIS A 181 8.60 -28.99 -10.87
C HIS A 181 9.90 -28.40 -11.48
N PRO A 182 10.02 -28.25 -12.81
CA PRO A 182 11.21 -27.67 -13.44
C PRO A 182 11.65 -26.31 -12.87
N ILE A 183 10.69 -25.48 -12.43
CA ILE A 183 10.96 -24.19 -11.78
C ILE A 183 11.69 -24.36 -10.45
N GLY A 184 11.36 -25.36 -9.63
CA GLY A 184 12.05 -25.58 -8.35
C GLY A 184 13.52 -25.93 -8.55
N ALA A 185 13.82 -26.83 -9.48
CA ALA A 185 15.19 -27.15 -9.87
C ALA A 185 15.95 -25.93 -10.41
N LEU A 186 15.30 -25.15 -11.29
CA LEU A 186 15.85 -23.91 -11.84
C LEU A 186 16.14 -22.86 -10.76
N ALA A 187 15.26 -22.70 -9.78
CA ALA A 187 15.43 -21.75 -8.67
C ALA A 187 16.67 -22.08 -7.82
N VAL A 188 16.84 -23.36 -7.46
CA VAL A 188 18.00 -23.83 -6.68
C VAL A 188 19.29 -23.73 -7.49
N GLU A 189 19.25 -24.07 -8.78
CA GLU A 189 20.38 -23.93 -9.69
C GLU A 189 20.79 -22.46 -9.86
N TYR A 190 19.83 -21.54 -9.97
CA TYR A 190 20.09 -20.11 -10.03
C TYR A 190 20.79 -19.61 -8.76
N ALA A 191 20.30 -19.98 -7.58
CA ALA A 191 20.96 -19.65 -6.31
C ALA A 191 22.40 -20.20 -6.26
N ARG A 192 22.62 -21.42 -6.75
CA ARG A 192 23.96 -22.04 -6.81
C ARG A 192 24.92 -21.26 -7.72
N ARG A 193 24.46 -20.81 -8.89
CA ARG A 193 25.30 -20.03 -9.81
C ARG A 193 25.63 -18.65 -9.24
N LEU A 194 24.67 -18.00 -8.58
CA LEU A 194 24.91 -16.72 -7.90
C LEU A 194 25.92 -16.84 -6.75
N GLU A 195 25.84 -17.90 -5.95
CA GLU A 195 26.78 -18.16 -4.86
C GLU A 195 28.20 -18.42 -5.41
N ALA A 196 28.32 -19.24 -6.45
CA ALA A 196 29.62 -19.66 -6.98
C ALA A 196 30.35 -18.56 -7.76
N GLY A 197 29.64 -17.72 -8.51
CA GLY A 197 30.28 -16.78 -9.44
C GLY A 197 29.42 -15.59 -9.85
N GLY A 198 28.39 -15.24 -9.08
CA GLY A 198 27.53 -14.08 -9.33
C GLY A 198 26.64 -14.22 -10.57
N ILE A 199 26.03 -13.10 -10.98
CA ILE A 199 25.02 -13.09 -12.04
C ILE A 199 25.55 -13.54 -13.40
N ASP A 200 26.83 -13.29 -13.69
CA ASP A 200 27.44 -13.64 -14.98
C ASP A 200 27.45 -15.16 -15.19
N SER A 201 27.65 -15.92 -14.10
CA SER A 201 27.56 -17.39 -14.12
C SER A 201 26.14 -17.88 -14.38
N ALA A 202 25.13 -17.06 -14.07
CA ALA A 202 23.71 -17.38 -14.18
C ALA A 202 23.04 -16.87 -15.46
N LEU A 203 23.74 -16.15 -16.34
CA LEU A 203 23.15 -15.51 -17.53
C LEU A 203 22.36 -16.47 -18.43
N GLU A 204 22.79 -17.72 -18.58
CA GLU A 204 22.13 -18.72 -19.41
C GLU A 204 20.77 -19.19 -18.85
N LEU A 205 20.57 -19.01 -17.54
CA LEU A 205 19.34 -19.33 -16.84
C LEU A 205 18.32 -18.20 -16.95
N LEU A 206 18.77 -16.98 -17.26
CA LEU A 206 17.93 -15.81 -17.41
C LEU A 206 17.15 -15.85 -18.73
N SER A 207 15.95 -15.30 -18.71
CA SER A 207 15.15 -15.07 -19.91
C SER A 207 15.85 -14.10 -20.87
N GLY A 208 15.51 -14.11 -22.14
CA GLY A 208 15.96 -13.13 -23.12
C GLY A 208 15.69 -11.69 -22.66
N ARG A 209 14.50 -11.45 -22.08
CA ARG A 209 14.14 -10.16 -21.50
C ARG A 209 15.03 -9.78 -20.31
N ALA A 210 15.25 -10.69 -19.36
CA ALA A 210 16.10 -10.45 -18.20
C ALA A 210 17.55 -10.18 -18.60
N ARG A 211 18.08 -10.91 -19.59
CA ARG A 211 19.40 -10.66 -20.18
C ARG A 211 19.49 -9.29 -20.85
N ALA A 212 18.47 -8.91 -21.63
CA ALA A 212 18.42 -7.60 -22.28
C ALA A 212 18.38 -6.46 -21.25
N LYS A 213 17.55 -6.58 -20.22
CA LYS A 213 17.48 -5.62 -19.10
C LYS A 213 18.83 -5.46 -18.41
N ARG A 214 19.50 -6.58 -18.13
CA ARG A 214 20.86 -6.59 -17.56
C ARG A 214 21.89 -5.94 -18.50
N ALA A 215 21.84 -6.22 -19.79
CA ALA A 215 22.76 -5.63 -20.77
C ALA A 215 22.59 -4.11 -20.88
N ALA A 216 21.38 -3.60 -20.70
CA ALA A 216 21.06 -2.17 -20.69
C ALA A 216 21.47 -1.45 -19.39
N GLU A 217 21.75 -2.19 -18.30
CA GLU A 217 22.15 -1.61 -17.02
C GLU A 217 23.53 -0.93 -17.12
N PRO A 218 23.70 0.32 -16.64
CA PRO A 218 24.97 1.03 -16.65
C PRO A 218 26.06 0.25 -15.88
N ALA A 219 27.27 0.16 -16.44
CA ALA A 219 28.36 -0.62 -15.85
C ALA A 219 28.68 -0.24 -14.38
N ALA A 220 28.49 1.04 -14.02
CA ALA A 220 28.68 1.53 -12.66
C ALA A 220 27.65 0.98 -11.66
N GLU A 221 26.45 0.62 -12.11
CA GLU A 221 25.34 0.12 -11.26
C GLU A 221 25.34 -1.40 -11.14
N ARG A 222 25.91 -2.08 -12.15
CA ARG A 222 25.94 -3.55 -12.24
C ARG A 222 26.46 -4.23 -10.98
N LYS A 223 27.58 -3.74 -10.42
CA LYS A 223 28.17 -4.33 -9.21
C LYS A 223 27.22 -4.29 -8.01
N GLY A 224 26.55 -3.16 -7.79
CA GLY A 224 25.59 -3.01 -6.69
C GLY A 224 24.37 -3.90 -6.89
N SER A 225 23.88 -3.98 -8.12
CA SER A 225 22.81 -4.88 -8.56
C SER A 225 23.14 -6.36 -8.30
N ASP A 226 24.38 -6.76 -8.59
CA ASP A 226 24.85 -8.14 -8.44
C ASP A 226 25.04 -8.51 -6.96
N ASP A 227 25.63 -7.61 -6.18
CA ASP A 227 25.74 -7.79 -4.73
C ASP A 227 24.37 -7.86 -4.06
N PHE A 228 23.40 -7.06 -4.53
CA PHE A 228 22.03 -7.12 -4.05
C PHE A 228 21.38 -8.48 -4.35
N ARG A 229 21.44 -8.95 -5.60
CA ARG A 229 20.89 -10.27 -5.98
C ARG A 229 21.52 -11.42 -5.20
N ARG A 230 22.83 -11.37 -4.98
CA ARG A 230 23.54 -12.39 -4.19
C ARG A 230 23.11 -12.40 -2.72
N ARG A 231 22.78 -11.24 -2.14
CA ARG A 231 22.32 -11.14 -0.75
C ARG A 231 20.84 -11.49 -0.57
N GLN A 232 20.05 -11.33 -1.62
CA GLN A 232 18.61 -11.62 -1.63
C GLN A 232 18.32 -13.13 -1.53
N LEU A 233 19.17 -13.97 -2.14
CA LEU A 233 18.96 -15.41 -2.14
C LEU A 233 19.81 -16.10 -1.06
N PRO A 234 19.23 -17.04 -0.28
CA PRO A 234 20.00 -17.85 0.64
C PRO A 234 20.89 -18.85 -0.11
N PRO A 235 21.86 -19.48 0.58
CA PRO A 235 22.64 -20.58 0.03
C PRO A 235 21.73 -21.70 -0.53
N PRO A 236 22.15 -22.43 -1.58
CA PRO A 236 21.26 -23.30 -2.35
C PRO A 236 20.55 -24.39 -1.52
N ALA A 237 21.28 -25.02 -0.60
CA ALA A 237 20.71 -26.02 0.29
C ALA A 237 19.66 -25.41 1.23
N THR A 238 19.97 -24.25 1.83
CA THR A 238 19.04 -23.50 2.67
C THR A 238 17.81 -23.05 1.87
N PHE A 239 18.01 -22.59 0.63
CA PHE A 239 16.91 -22.14 -0.22
C PHE A 239 15.98 -23.29 -0.59
N ALA A 240 16.51 -24.48 -0.87
CA ALA A 240 15.70 -25.68 -1.08
C ALA A 240 14.86 -26.03 0.15
N GLU A 241 15.42 -25.99 1.36
CA GLU A 241 14.64 -26.21 2.59
C GLU A 241 13.56 -25.15 2.82
N GLN A 242 13.86 -23.89 2.53
CA GLN A 242 12.89 -22.80 2.63
C GLN A 242 11.76 -22.98 1.61
N ILE A 243 12.05 -23.42 0.38
CA ILE A 243 11.00 -23.78 -0.60
C ILE A 243 10.12 -24.91 -0.06
N ARG A 244 10.70 -25.96 0.53
CA ARG A 244 9.91 -27.08 1.09
C ARG A 244 8.96 -26.64 2.20
N SER A 245 9.41 -25.69 3.04
CA SER A 245 8.70 -25.30 4.27
C SER A 245 7.73 -24.13 4.09
N GLY A 246 8.01 -23.21 3.16
CA GLY A 246 7.22 -21.98 2.99
C GLY A 246 7.18 -21.46 1.55
N GLY A 247 7.47 -22.32 0.57
CA GLY A 247 7.39 -21.99 -0.85
C GLY A 247 5.97 -22.10 -1.40
N GLU A 248 5.61 -21.14 -2.25
CA GLU A 248 4.39 -21.15 -3.07
C GLU A 248 4.73 -20.66 -4.49
N LEU A 249 4.37 -21.47 -5.49
CA LEU A 249 4.59 -21.20 -6.90
C LEU A 249 3.25 -20.95 -7.59
N ARG A 250 3.08 -19.78 -8.20
CA ARG A 250 1.87 -19.36 -8.93
C ARG A 250 2.15 -19.16 -10.42
N PHE A 251 1.15 -19.39 -11.27
CA PHE A 251 1.27 -19.32 -12.73
C PHE A 251 0.33 -18.29 -13.33
N VAL A 252 0.86 -17.44 -14.20
CA VAL A 252 0.14 -16.36 -14.89
C VAL A 252 0.57 -16.35 -16.35
N GLY A 253 -0.21 -17.03 -17.20
CA GLY A 253 0.14 -17.22 -18.61
C GLY A 253 1.49 -17.91 -18.74
N ASP A 254 2.38 -17.31 -19.53
CA ASP A 254 3.76 -17.77 -19.72
C ASP A 254 4.72 -17.25 -18.63
N SER A 255 4.20 -16.82 -17.48
CA SER A 255 4.98 -16.38 -16.33
C SER A 255 4.66 -17.19 -15.08
N ALA A 256 5.61 -17.29 -14.17
CA ALA A 256 5.39 -17.88 -12.86
C ALA A 256 6.15 -17.14 -11.77
N PHE A 257 5.64 -17.19 -10.54
CA PHE A 257 6.20 -16.48 -9.39
C PHE A 257 6.36 -17.44 -8.22
N LEU A 258 7.60 -17.64 -7.79
CA LEU A 258 7.93 -18.37 -6.57
C LEU A 258 8.07 -17.37 -5.43
N ASN A 259 7.20 -17.48 -4.43
CA ASN A 259 7.33 -16.79 -3.17
C ASN A 259 7.77 -17.78 -2.09
N VAL A 260 8.78 -17.41 -1.31
CA VAL A 260 9.29 -18.24 -0.22
C VAL A 260 9.29 -17.42 1.06
N VAL A 261 8.46 -17.82 2.02
CA VAL A 261 8.42 -17.24 3.35
C VAL A 261 9.27 -18.09 4.28
N SER A 262 10.23 -17.46 4.94
CA SER A 262 11.12 -18.12 5.90
C SER A 262 11.05 -17.44 7.26
N HIS A 263 11.14 -18.22 8.32
CA HIS A 263 11.13 -17.75 9.69
C HIS A 263 12.42 -18.14 10.38
N ALA A 264 12.99 -17.22 11.14
CA ALA A 264 14.11 -17.46 12.02
C ALA A 264 13.72 -17.07 13.45
N THR A 265 14.04 -17.94 14.40
CA THR A 265 13.87 -17.68 15.82
C THR A 265 15.25 -17.73 16.47
N THR A 266 15.65 -16.63 17.10
CA THR A 266 16.95 -16.49 17.76
C THR A 266 16.72 -16.26 19.23
N GLU A 267 17.27 -17.12 20.09
CA GLU A 267 17.34 -16.85 21.52
C GLU A 267 18.49 -15.87 21.79
N ASN A 268 18.15 -14.73 22.40
CA ASN A 268 19.09 -13.68 22.73
C ASN A 268 19.82 -14.02 24.04
N PRO A 269 21.02 -13.46 24.29
CA PRO A 269 21.78 -13.73 25.52
C PRO A 269 21.07 -13.38 26.83
N ASP A 270 20.04 -12.53 26.78
CA ASP A 270 19.21 -12.14 27.93
C ASP A 270 18.01 -13.08 28.17
N GLY A 271 17.91 -14.17 27.41
CA GLY A 271 16.81 -15.14 27.47
C GLY A 271 15.54 -14.70 26.73
N SER A 272 15.55 -13.54 26.05
CA SER A 272 14.47 -13.14 25.16
C SER A 272 14.56 -13.86 23.80
N THR A 273 13.47 -13.92 23.06
CA THR A 273 13.43 -14.55 21.74
C THR A 273 13.13 -13.51 20.66
N SER A 274 13.99 -13.40 19.67
CA SER A 274 13.77 -12.61 18.46
C SER A 274 13.15 -13.47 17.38
N PHE A 275 12.07 -12.98 16.76
CA PHE A 275 11.46 -13.59 15.58
C PHE A 275 11.74 -12.72 14.36
N THR A 276 12.23 -13.32 13.28
CA THR A 276 12.42 -12.64 11.99
C THR A 276 11.69 -13.41 10.91
N SER A 277 10.93 -12.71 10.09
CA SER A 277 10.29 -13.25 8.88
C SER A 277 10.94 -12.59 7.67
N ASN A 278 11.31 -13.40 6.69
CA ASN A 278 11.84 -12.92 5.43
C ASN A 278 11.08 -13.55 4.26
N THR A 279 10.70 -12.73 3.28
CA THR A 279 10.04 -13.18 2.05
C THR A 279 11.00 -12.99 0.90
N THR A 280 11.26 -14.07 0.16
CA THR A 280 12.09 -14.06 -1.06
C THR A 280 11.22 -14.38 -2.25
N GLY A 281 11.31 -13.57 -3.32
CA GLY A 281 10.53 -13.75 -4.54
C GLY A 281 11.44 -13.98 -5.75
N LEU A 282 11.07 -14.94 -6.60
CA LEU A 282 11.67 -15.14 -7.93
C LEU A 282 10.59 -15.21 -8.99
N ALA A 283 10.81 -14.47 -10.09
CA ALA A 283 9.97 -14.53 -11.27
C ALA A 283 10.58 -15.51 -12.30
N PHE A 284 9.71 -16.13 -13.09
CA PHE A 284 10.07 -17.04 -14.16
C PHE A 284 9.24 -16.74 -15.40
N GLU A 285 9.82 -16.96 -16.57
CA GLU A 285 9.20 -16.78 -17.88
C GLU A 285 9.37 -18.08 -18.68
N LEU A 286 8.33 -18.49 -19.41
CA LEU A 286 8.37 -19.65 -20.29
C LEU A 286 8.82 -19.18 -21.68
N GLU A 287 10.04 -19.55 -22.09
CA GLU A 287 10.59 -19.21 -23.41
C GLU A 287 10.74 -20.49 -24.22
N GLU A 288 10.06 -20.57 -25.37
CA GLU A 288 10.13 -21.74 -26.27
C GLU A 288 9.84 -23.08 -25.57
N GLY A 289 8.95 -23.06 -24.58
CA GLY A 289 8.60 -24.23 -23.77
C GLY A 289 9.57 -24.57 -22.64
N VAL A 290 10.57 -23.72 -22.39
CA VAL A 290 11.56 -23.89 -21.32
C VAL A 290 11.47 -22.75 -20.32
N TRP A 291 11.34 -23.08 -19.04
CA TRP A 291 11.33 -22.08 -17.97
C TRP A 291 12.70 -21.41 -17.83
N LYS A 292 12.69 -20.09 -17.67
CA LYS A 292 13.84 -19.23 -17.44
C LYS A 292 13.58 -18.30 -16.26
N VAL A 293 14.64 -17.81 -15.62
CA VAL A 293 14.54 -16.82 -14.55
C VAL A 293 14.22 -15.46 -15.17
N GLY A 294 13.09 -14.87 -14.77
CA GLY A 294 12.63 -13.55 -15.20
C GLY A 294 13.35 -12.42 -14.48
N GLY A 295 13.15 -11.17 -14.93
CA GLY A 295 13.89 -10.00 -14.46
C GLY A 295 13.08 -8.73 -14.29
#